data_AF-A0A376DVB0-F1
#
_entry.id   AF-A0A376DVB0-F1
#
_cell.length_a   1.000
_cell.length_b   1.000
_cell.length_c   1.000
_cell.angle_alpha   90.00
_cell.angle_beta   90.00
_cell.angle_gamma   90.00
#
_symmetry.space_group_name_H-M   'P 1'
#
loop_
_entity.id
_entity.type
_entity.pdbx_description
1 polymer ?
#
loop_
_entity_poly.entity_id
_entity_poly.type
_entity_poly.pdbx_seq_one_letter_code
_entity_poly.pdbx_strand_id
1 'polypeptide(L)' 'MIQDHITIENRHKDFIKKVTETEIIYALQDDNGFAVSYSNELEYEDGEPVQIICFWSDEARAKSCINDEWSHYKISSIP' A
#
# COMPACT_ATOMS: atom_id res chain seq x y z
N MET A 1 -13.77 -0.41 -12.45
CA MET A 1 -14.08 1.04 -12.47
C MET A 1 -13.09 1.72 -13.40
N ILE A 2 -13.55 2.51 -14.38
CA ILE A 2 -12.64 3.32 -15.21
C ILE A 2 -12.23 4.52 -14.36
N GLN A 3 -11.01 4.49 -13.82
CA GLN A 3 -10.39 5.68 -13.24
C GLN A 3 -9.87 6.55 -14.38
N ASP A 4 -10.13 7.85 -14.29
CA ASP A 4 -9.62 8.84 -15.24
C ASP A 4 -8.08 8.81 -15.26
N HIS A 5 -7.49 8.67 -16.45
CA HIS A 5 -6.05 8.52 -16.64
C HIS A 5 -5.24 9.66 -15.99
N ILE A 6 -5.77 10.88 -15.99
CA ILE A 6 -5.13 12.06 -15.40
C ILE A 6 -5.07 11.91 -13.88
N THR A 7 -6.10 11.32 -13.27
CA THR A 7 -6.14 11.09 -11.81
C THR A 7 -5.09 10.08 -11.38
N ILE A 8 -4.89 9.00 -12.14
CA ILE A 8 -3.87 7.99 -11.84
C ILE A 8 -2.47 8.60 -11.95
N GLU A 9 -2.20 9.31 -13.05
CA GLU A 9 -0.90 9.95 -13.28
C GLU A 9 -0.55 10.96 -12.18
N ASN A 10 -1.51 11.77 -11.76
CA ASN A 10 -1.31 12.75 -10.68
C ASN A 10 -1.04 12.06 -9.33
N ARG A 11 -1.73 10.97 -9.02
CA ARG A 11 -1.48 10.18 -7.78
C ARG A 11 -0.09 9.56 -7.80
N HIS A 12 0.36 9.06 -8.94
CA HIS A 12 1.71 8.52 -9.07
C HIS A 12 2.77 9.61 -8.84
N LYS A 13 2.62 10.79 -9.46
CA LYS A 13 3.54 11.92 -9.24
C LYS A 13 3.54 12.41 -7.79
N ASP A 14 2.37 12.52 -7.16
CA ASP A 14 2.25 12.90 -5.73
C ASP A 14 2.93 11.87 -4.82
N PHE A 15 2.76 10.58 -5.13
CA PHE A 15 3.43 9.50 -4.40
C PHE A 15 4.95 9.68 -4.43
N ILE A 16 5.55 9.74 -5.63
CA ILE A 16 7.00 9.86 -5.78
C ILE A 16 7.52 11.10 -5.05
N LYS A 17 6.88 12.26 -5.28
CA LYS A 17 7.26 13.52 -4.64
C LYS A 17 7.32 13.40 -3.12
N LYS A 18 6.22 12.97 -2.49
CA LYS A 18 6.11 12.89 -1.02
C LYS A 18 7.15 11.95 -0.42
N VAL A 19 7.34 10.77 -1.01
CA VAL A 19 8.33 9.80 -0.50
C VAL A 19 9.74 10.36 -0.63
N THR A 20 10.08 11.02 -1.75
CA THR A 20 11.41 11.62 -1.91
C THR A 20 11.68 12.82 -1.02
N GLU A 21 10.64 13.58 -0.66
CA GLU A 21 10.78 14.77 0.21
C GLU A 21 10.80 14.41 1.69
N THR A 22 10.03 13.40 2.09
CA THR A 22 9.89 13.00 3.50
C THR A 22 10.79 11.85 3.90
N GLU A 23 11.29 11.09 2.92
CA GLU A 23 11.99 9.82 3.12
C GLU A 23 11.17 8.85 3.98
N ILE A 24 9.85 8.92 3.91
CA ILE A 24 8.94 8.11 4.72
C ILE A 24 7.84 7.51 3.84
N ILE A 25 7.57 6.22 4.07
CA ILE A 25 6.35 5.55 3.65
C ILE A 25 5.57 5.05 4.86
N TYR A 26 4.27 4.85 4.67
CA TYR A 26 3.36 4.34 5.68
C TYR A 26 2.89 2.97 5.25
N ALA A 27 2.93 2.00 6.15
CA ALA A 27 2.35 0.67 5.96
C ALA A 27 1.32 0.40 7.06
N LEU A 28 0.50 -0.63 6.87
CA LEU A 28 -0.33 -1.18 7.93
C LEU A 28 0.38 -2.40 8.50
N GLN A 29 0.48 -2.46 9.83
CA GLN A 29 1.17 -3.53 10.54
C GLN A 29 0.36 -4.01 11.76
N ASP A 30 0.32 -5.32 11.96
CA ASP A 30 -0.15 -5.97 13.19
C ASP A 30 0.98 -6.79 13.84
N ASP A 31 0.66 -7.62 14.82
CA ASP A 31 1.65 -8.46 15.50
C ASP A 31 2.19 -9.59 14.60
N ASN A 32 1.51 -9.90 13.48
CA ASN A 32 1.85 -10.98 12.56
C ASN A 32 2.61 -10.51 11.31
N GLY A 33 2.56 -9.21 10.99
CA GLY A 33 3.32 -8.65 9.88
C GLY A 33 2.66 -7.43 9.25
N PHE A 34 3.01 -7.18 7.99
CA PHE A 34 2.43 -6.09 7.20
C PHE A 34 1.18 -6.54 6.44
N ALA A 35 0.29 -5.60 6.16
CA ALA A 35 -0.83 -5.82 5.27
C ALA A 35 -0.32 -6.13 3.86
N VAL A 36 -0.84 -7.19 3.25
CA VAL A 36 -0.47 -7.65 1.91
C VAL A 36 -1.69 -7.72 0.99
N SER A 37 -1.44 -7.54 -0.30
CA SER A 37 -2.35 -7.89 -1.38
C SER A 37 -1.68 -8.94 -2.28
N TYR A 38 -2.39 -9.42 -3.30
CA TYR A 38 -1.93 -10.52 -4.15
C TYR A 38 -1.73 -10.04 -5.59
N SER A 39 -0.60 -10.42 -6.18
CA SER A 39 -0.30 -10.13 -7.58
C SER A 39 -1.30 -10.81 -8.51
N ASN A 40 -1.71 -10.14 -9.59
CA ASN A 40 -2.49 -10.77 -10.66
C ASN A 40 -1.59 -11.35 -11.77
N GLU A 41 -0.29 -11.10 -11.73
CA GLU A 41 0.65 -11.41 -12.81
C GLU A 41 1.77 -12.36 -12.38
N LEU A 42 1.99 -12.53 -11.08
CA LEU A 42 3.09 -13.30 -10.51
C LEU A 42 2.55 -14.34 -9.54
N GLU A 43 3.06 -15.56 -9.68
CA GLU A 43 2.75 -16.71 -8.84
C GLU A 43 4.06 -17.31 -8.31
N TYR A 44 3.99 -17.97 -7.14
CA TYR A 44 5.06 -18.81 -6.62
C TYR A 44 5.09 -20.16 -7.36
N GLU A 45 6.10 -20.99 -7.07
CA GLU A 45 6.26 -22.31 -7.72
C GLU A 45 5.10 -23.28 -7.44
N ASP A 46 4.35 -23.07 -6.35
CA ASP A 46 3.17 -23.85 -5.98
C ASP A 46 1.87 -23.37 -6.65
N GLY A 47 1.93 -22.28 -7.45
CA GLY A 47 0.80 -21.68 -8.13
C GLY A 47 0.02 -20.67 -7.30
N GLU A 48 0.42 -20.38 -6.06
CA GLU A 48 -0.23 -19.33 -5.26
C GLU A 48 0.24 -17.93 -5.71
N PRO A 49 -0.64 -16.93 -5.77
CA PRO A 49 -0.25 -15.56 -6.14
C PRO A 49 0.80 -14.95 -5.21
N VAL A 50 1.77 -14.23 -5.77
CA VAL A 50 2.80 -13.54 -5.00
C VAL A 50 2.19 -12.46 -4.10
N GLN A 51 2.58 -12.46 -2.82
CA GLN A 51 2.15 -11.45 -1.86
C GLN A 51 2.95 -10.15 -2.04
N ILE A 52 2.25 -9.01 -2.02
CA ILE A 52 2.80 -7.67 -2.18
C ILE A 52 2.44 -6.85 -0.95
N ILE A 53 3.45 -6.30 -0.27
CA ILE A 53 3.25 -5.41 0.88
C ILE A 53 2.58 -4.11 0.43
N CYS A 54 1.49 -3.73 1.10
CA CYS A 54 0.78 -2.48 0.83
C CYS A 54 1.40 -1.32 1.61
N PHE A 55 1.73 -0.24 0.90
CA PHE A 55 2.25 0.99 1.49
C PHE A 55 1.76 2.25 0.76
N TRP A 56 1.83 3.38 1.45
CA TRP A 56 1.32 4.67 1.02
C TRP A 56 2.32 5.78 1.30
N SER A 57 2.29 6.84 0.50
CA SER A 57 3.06 8.07 0.74
C SER A 57 2.41 9.03 1.73
N ASP A 58 1.25 8.67 2.29
CA ASP A 58 0.39 9.56 3.06
C ASP A 58 -0.32 8.78 4.18
N GLU A 59 -0.14 9.24 5.43
CA GLU A 59 -0.67 8.58 6.63
C GLU A 59 -2.21 8.50 6.61
N ALA A 60 -2.88 9.58 6.16
CA ALA A 60 -4.34 9.61 6.13
C ALA A 60 -4.91 8.60 5.12
N ARG A 61 -4.19 8.36 4.02
CA ARG A 61 -4.55 7.30 3.06
C ARG A 61 -4.36 5.91 3.66
N ALA A 62 -3.23 5.63 4.32
CA ALA A 62 -3.03 4.37 5.03
C ALA A 62 -4.14 4.14 6.06
N LYS A 63 -4.48 5.18 6.84
CA LYS A 63 -5.57 5.14 7.82
C LYS A 63 -6.93 4.79 7.21
N SER A 64 -7.24 5.31 6.01
CA SER A 64 -8.51 5.03 5.34
C SER A 64 -8.68 3.57 4.93
N CYS A 65 -7.57 2.82 4.82
CA CYS A 65 -7.56 1.40 4.50
C CYS A 65 -7.74 0.50 5.73
N ILE A 66 -7.76 1.04 6.95
CA ILE A 66 -8.03 0.27 8.18
C ILE A 66 -9.53 -0.04 8.25
N ASN A 67 -9.94 -1.08 7.55
CA ASN A 67 -11.31 -1.61 7.50
C ASN A 67 -11.26 -3.13 7.22
N ASP A 68 -12.39 -3.81 7.37
CA ASP A 68 -12.55 -5.25 7.10
C ASP A 68 -11.40 -6.11 7.63
N GLU A 69 -10.66 -6.78 6.75
CA GLU A 69 -9.52 -7.65 7.08
C GLU A 69 -8.37 -6.91 7.76
N TRP A 70 -8.21 -5.61 7.52
CA TRP A 70 -7.18 -4.77 8.11
C TRP A 70 -7.68 -3.95 9.32
N SER A 71 -8.88 -4.20 9.82
CA SER A 71 -9.51 -3.44 10.92
C SER A 71 -8.72 -3.40 12.23
N HIS A 72 -7.85 -4.39 12.47
CA HIS A 72 -7.01 -4.50 13.67
C HIS A 72 -5.57 -4.01 13.45
N TYR A 73 -5.21 -3.69 12.20
CA TYR A 73 -3.88 -3.19 11.87
C TYR A 73 -3.70 -1.75 12.35
N LYS A 74 -2.45 -1.36 12.62
CA LYS A 74 -2.06 -0.01 12.97
C LYS A 74 -1.14 0.56 11.90
N ILE A 75 -1.08 1.89 11.83
CA ILE A 75 -0.17 2.57 10.91
C ILE A 75 1.26 2.47 11.45
N SER A 76 2.17 2.08 10.57
CA SER A 76 3.62 2.01 10.82
C SER A 76 4.32 2.96 9.86
N SER A 77 5.16 3.86 10.39
CA SER A 77 5.98 4.79 9.62
C SER A 77 7.35 4.16 9.39
N ILE A 78 7.77 4.09 8.13
CA ILE A 78 9.00 3.40 7.71
C ILE A 78 9.90 4.44 7.00
N PRO A 79 11.06 4.79 7.58
CA PRO A 79 12.09 5.59 6.91
C PRO A 79 12.80 4.87 5.77
#